data_AF-A0A6F9KQL8-F1
#
_entry.id   AF-A0A6F9KQL8-F1
#
_cell.length_a   1.000
_cell.length_b   1.000
_cell.length_c   1.000
_cell.angle_alpha   90.00
_cell.angle_beta   90.00
_cell.angle_gamma   90.00
#
_symmetry.space_group_name_H-M   'P 1'
#
loop_
_entity.id
_entity.type
_entity.pdbx_description
1 polymer ?
#
loop_
_entity_poly.entity_id
_entity_poly.type
_entity_poly.pdbx_seq_one_letter_code
_entity_poly.pdbx_strand_id
1 'polypeptide(L)'
;VNWTIVEPNIENKFENVNYIDGFFSKDICNNKQYDTIIHSHVLEHVYDPNEFFSEISSFLNNDKGYMIFSIPNMSKWLKNKYSNCLFFEHTILLDENVVDYILGNNNFTIIVKKYFKEHSIFYLAKKDVRSVKITLENKYLENKVDFGNMLRFYKNKVEYINSYIKQTPKKVYLFGAHLFSQNLIYSGLDTLKIVCILDNDLNKQKKRLYGTKFIVRSPKILINDSNALVILNAGIYNDEIEKDIIENINNKIEIIKC
;
A
#
# COMPACT_ATOMS: atom_id res chain seq x y z
N VAL A 1 -18.72 -1.18 26.40
CA VAL A 1 -18.41 -0.53 25.11
C VAL A 1 -19.03 -1.38 24.03
N ASN A 2 -19.85 -0.79 23.15
CA ASN A 2 -20.52 -1.51 22.08
C ASN A 2 -19.80 -1.20 20.76
N TRP A 3 -19.40 -2.22 20.01
CA TRP A 3 -18.67 -2.05 18.75
C TRP A 3 -19.57 -2.35 17.56
N THR A 4 -19.41 -1.56 16.50
CA THR A 4 -19.89 -1.88 15.17
C THR A 4 -18.69 -1.89 14.23
N ILE A 5 -18.49 -2.98 13.49
CA ILE A 5 -17.45 -3.11 12.47
C ILE A 5 -18.12 -3.15 11.10
N VAL A 6 -17.66 -2.30 10.20
CA VAL A 6 -18.02 -2.30 8.78
C VAL A 6 -16.83 -2.88 8.02
N GLU A 7 -17.01 -4.03 7.38
CA GLU A 7 -15.93 -4.75 6.70
C GLU A 7 -16.52 -5.53 5.52
N PRO A 8 -16.06 -5.30 4.27
CA PRO A 8 -16.54 -6.03 3.09
C PRO A 8 -16.05 -7.49 3.01
N ASN A 9 -15.07 -7.91 3.83
CA ASN A 9 -14.55 -9.26 3.83
C ASN A 9 -14.41 -9.83 5.27
N ILE A 10 -15.55 -10.10 5.92
CA ILE A 10 -15.56 -10.62 7.30
C ILE A 10 -15.25 -12.12 7.31
N GLU A 11 -14.07 -12.50 7.82
CA GLU A 11 -13.71 -13.90 8.02
C GLU A 11 -14.10 -14.43 9.42
N ASN A 12 -13.95 -13.60 10.46
CA ASN A 12 -14.16 -14.00 11.86
C ASN A 12 -15.10 -13.01 12.58
N LYS A 13 -16.00 -13.53 13.42
CA LYS A 13 -16.98 -12.72 14.18
C LYS A 13 -16.87 -12.98 15.68
N PHE A 14 -16.99 -11.91 16.47
CA PHE A 14 -17.12 -11.95 17.93
C PHE A 14 -18.57 -11.70 18.35
N GLU A 15 -19.07 -12.43 19.34
CA GLU A 15 -20.48 -12.36 19.78
C GLU A 15 -20.91 -10.97 20.28
N ASN A 16 -19.97 -10.20 20.84
CA ASN A 16 -20.21 -8.87 21.40
C ASN A 16 -19.96 -7.72 20.43
N VAL A 17 -19.82 -8.00 19.13
CA VAL A 17 -19.57 -7.01 18.08
C VAL A 17 -20.68 -7.09 17.04
N ASN A 18 -21.27 -5.94 16.71
CA ASN A 18 -22.19 -5.85 15.59
C ASN A 18 -21.38 -5.74 14.29
N TYR A 19 -21.69 -6.58 13.31
CA TYR A 19 -21.00 -6.56 12.02
C TYR A 19 -21.94 -6.09 10.92
N ILE A 20 -21.41 -5.25 10.03
CA ILE A 20 -22.08 -4.86 8.80
C ILE A 20 -21.17 -5.24 7.63
N ASP A 21 -21.67 -6.12 6.78
CA ASP A 21 -20.96 -6.58 5.59
C ASP A 21 -21.09 -5.53 4.49
N GLY A 22 -19.97 -4.92 4.11
CA GLY A 22 -19.92 -3.93 3.04
C GLY A 22 -18.88 -2.85 3.25
N PHE A 23 -18.79 -1.96 2.25
CA PHE A 23 -17.96 -0.76 2.32
C PHE A 23 -18.65 0.34 3.10
N PHE A 24 -17.86 1.13 3.83
CA PHE A 24 -18.37 2.30 4.53
C PHE A 24 -19.00 3.28 3.52
N SER A 25 -20.23 3.69 3.83
CA SER A 25 -21.00 4.65 3.05
C SER A 25 -22.08 5.29 3.91
N LYS A 26 -22.66 6.41 3.46
CA LYS A 26 -23.76 7.10 4.15
C LYS A 26 -24.96 6.22 4.52
N ASP A 27 -25.28 5.24 3.69
CA ASP A 27 -26.49 4.42 3.86
C ASP A 27 -26.29 3.28 4.86
N ILE A 28 -25.04 2.87 5.12
CA ILE A 28 -24.74 1.63 5.84
C ILE A 28 -25.04 1.72 7.35
N CYS A 29 -25.03 2.93 7.91
CA CYS A 29 -25.17 3.15 9.35
C CYS A 29 -26.60 3.49 9.80
N ASN A 30 -27.60 3.51 8.92
CA ASN A 30 -29.02 3.75 9.25
C ASN A 30 -29.25 4.97 10.19
N ASN A 31 -28.55 6.08 9.96
CA ASN A 31 -28.59 7.29 10.81
C ASN A 31 -28.19 7.07 12.28
N LYS A 32 -27.53 5.97 12.63
CA LYS A 32 -26.93 5.79 13.96
C LYS A 32 -25.83 6.82 14.19
N GLN A 33 -25.71 7.26 15.43
CA GLN A 33 -24.63 8.13 15.87
C GLN A 33 -23.63 7.36 16.72
N TYR A 34 -22.36 7.72 16.59
CA TYR A 34 -21.24 7.07 17.28
C TYR A 34 -20.44 8.10 18.08
N ASP A 35 -19.93 7.68 19.24
CA ASP A 35 -19.02 8.50 20.05
C ASP A 35 -17.62 8.55 19.45
N THR A 36 -17.19 7.46 18.83
CA THR A 36 -15.87 7.34 18.21
C THR A 36 -15.96 6.50 16.95
N ILE A 37 -15.33 6.97 15.87
CA ILE A 37 -15.07 6.21 14.65
C ILE A 37 -13.58 5.97 14.53
N ILE A 38 -13.20 4.72 14.21
CA ILE A 38 -11.80 4.30 14.10
C ILE A 38 -11.58 3.65 12.75
N HIS A 39 -10.54 4.06 12.04
CA HIS A 39 -10.09 3.37 10.83
C HIS A 39 -8.56 3.47 10.69
N SER A 40 -7.89 2.40 10.28
CA SER A 40 -6.43 2.38 10.17
C SER A 40 -6.07 1.92 8.77
N HIS A 41 -5.30 2.73 8.03
CA HIS A 41 -4.89 2.40 6.67
C HIS A 41 -6.09 2.11 5.74
N VAL A 42 -7.10 2.97 5.81
CA VAL A 42 -8.33 2.90 5.00
C VAL A 42 -8.44 4.10 4.08
N LEU A 43 -8.12 5.31 4.56
CA LEU A 43 -8.33 6.56 3.82
C LEU A 43 -7.60 6.57 2.47
N GLU A 44 -6.41 5.98 2.42
CA GLU A 44 -5.61 5.88 1.21
C GLU A 44 -6.18 4.96 0.13
N HIS A 45 -7.15 4.11 0.51
CA HIS A 45 -7.89 3.24 -0.38
C HIS A 45 -9.23 3.85 -0.83
N VAL A 46 -9.58 5.04 -0.33
CA VAL A 46 -10.84 5.73 -0.64
C VAL A 46 -10.68 6.62 -1.88
N TYR A 47 -11.62 6.50 -2.81
CA TYR A 47 -11.64 7.30 -4.05
C TYR A 47 -12.00 8.78 -3.83
N ASP A 48 -12.92 9.08 -2.92
CA ASP A 48 -13.25 10.46 -2.49
C ASP A 48 -13.03 10.62 -0.97
N PRO A 49 -11.79 10.97 -0.55
CA PRO A 49 -11.45 11.21 0.85
C PRO A 49 -12.27 12.32 1.52
N ASN A 50 -12.76 13.31 0.75
CA ASN A 50 -13.53 14.41 1.29
C ASN A 50 -14.96 13.98 1.61
N GLU A 51 -15.62 13.27 0.70
CA GLU A 51 -16.93 12.68 0.96
C GLU A 51 -16.87 11.71 2.15
N PHE A 52 -15.86 10.85 2.21
CA PHE A 52 -15.67 9.91 3.32
C PHE A 52 -15.56 10.60 4.69
N PHE A 53 -14.76 11.67 4.81
CA PHE A 53 -14.69 12.44 6.06
C PHE A 53 -15.99 13.21 6.35
N SER A 54 -16.70 13.67 5.33
CA SER A 54 -18.02 14.30 5.48
C SER A 54 -19.03 13.32 6.08
N GLU A 55 -19.07 12.08 5.57
CA GLU A 55 -19.92 11.01 6.08
C GLU A 55 -19.58 10.64 7.52
N ILE A 56 -18.29 10.45 7.85
CA ILE A 56 -17.85 10.22 9.23
C ILE A 56 -18.33 11.36 10.14
N SER A 57 -18.13 12.61 9.73
CA SER A 57 -18.59 13.78 10.50
C SER A 57 -20.10 13.72 10.75
N SER A 58 -20.89 13.25 9.77
CA SER A 58 -22.34 13.12 9.89
C SER A 58 -22.78 12.03 10.88
N PHE A 59 -21.99 10.97 11.04
CA PHE A 59 -22.28 9.86 11.96
C PHE A 59 -21.73 10.05 13.37
N LEU A 60 -20.88 11.05 13.60
CA LEU A 60 -20.35 11.33 14.92
C LEU A 60 -21.30 12.20 15.75
N ASN A 61 -21.53 11.81 17.01
CA ASN A 61 -22.30 12.57 17.97
C ASN A 61 -21.82 14.04 18.04
N ASN A 62 -22.77 14.98 17.94
CA ASN A 62 -22.49 16.42 17.87
C ASN A 62 -21.58 16.90 19.02
N ASP A 63 -20.53 17.67 18.66
CA ASP A 63 -19.50 18.30 19.51
C ASP A 63 -18.71 17.43 20.51
N LYS A 64 -18.97 16.11 20.53
CA LYS A 64 -18.32 15.13 21.43
C LYS A 64 -17.65 13.97 20.69
N GLY A 65 -17.96 13.77 19.42
CA GLY A 65 -17.43 12.66 18.65
C GLY A 65 -15.93 12.76 18.35
N TYR A 66 -15.24 11.62 18.36
CA TYR A 66 -13.84 11.50 17.98
C TYR A 66 -13.65 10.65 16.73
N MET A 67 -12.68 11.02 15.91
CA MET A 67 -12.15 10.18 14.85
C MET A 67 -10.69 9.84 15.18
N ILE A 68 -10.38 8.54 15.22
CA ILE A 68 -9.02 8.04 15.42
C ILE A 68 -8.62 7.31 14.16
N PHE A 69 -7.55 7.73 13.52
CA PHE A 69 -7.12 7.05 12.32
C PHE A 69 -5.64 7.08 12.06
N SER A 70 -5.19 6.24 11.14
CA SER A 70 -3.82 6.29 10.62
C SER A 70 -3.80 6.25 9.12
N ILE A 71 -2.78 6.91 8.56
CA ILE A 71 -2.45 6.92 7.14
C ILE A 71 -0.97 6.58 6.96
N PRO A 72 -0.56 6.10 5.78
CA PRO A 72 0.85 6.02 5.43
C PRO A 72 1.46 7.41 5.36
N ASN A 73 2.73 7.53 5.72
CA ASN A 73 3.51 8.75 5.52
C ASN A 73 3.94 8.83 4.05
N MET A 74 2.99 9.13 3.16
CA MET A 74 3.20 9.06 1.72
C MET A 74 4.26 10.05 1.23
N SER A 75 4.38 11.24 1.83
CA SER A 75 5.46 12.17 1.50
C SER A 75 6.84 11.55 1.71
N LYS A 76 7.01 10.80 2.80
CA LYS A 76 8.27 10.12 3.08
C LYS A 76 8.46 8.90 2.17
N TRP A 77 7.40 8.14 1.89
CA TRP A 77 7.45 7.01 0.97
C TRP A 77 7.84 7.43 -0.45
N LEU A 78 7.28 8.55 -0.93
CA LEU A 78 7.61 9.12 -2.24
C LEU A 78 9.08 9.54 -2.31
N LYS A 79 9.57 10.26 -1.29
CA LYS A 79 10.99 10.66 -1.18
C LYS A 79 11.93 9.44 -1.14
N ASN A 80 11.51 8.39 -0.45
CA ASN A 80 12.23 7.12 -0.38
C ASN A 80 12.04 6.23 -1.63
N LYS A 81 11.28 6.68 -2.64
CA LYS A 81 10.97 5.97 -3.88
C LYS A 81 10.33 4.60 -3.65
N TYR A 82 9.47 4.47 -2.64
CA TYR A 82 8.78 3.22 -2.38
C TYR A 82 7.64 3.01 -3.39
N SER A 83 7.63 1.86 -4.07
CA SER A 83 6.64 1.57 -5.12
C SER A 83 5.20 1.55 -4.61
N ASN A 84 5.00 1.26 -3.33
CA ASN A 84 3.70 1.25 -2.65
C ASN A 84 3.22 2.64 -2.21
N CYS A 85 3.92 3.73 -2.55
CA CYS A 85 3.42 5.09 -2.31
C CYS A 85 2.15 5.41 -3.12
N LEU A 86 2.12 5.04 -4.39
CA LEU A 86 0.95 5.19 -5.25
C LEU A 86 0.84 3.98 -6.18
N PHE A 87 -0.35 3.41 -6.24
CA PHE A 87 -0.68 2.30 -7.11
C PHE A 87 -2.20 2.17 -7.26
N PHE A 88 -2.68 1.04 -7.79
CA PHE A 88 -4.10 0.86 -8.07
C PHE A 88 -5.00 0.86 -6.82
N GLU A 89 -4.47 0.60 -5.63
CA GLU A 89 -5.21 0.75 -4.37
C GLU A 89 -4.95 2.08 -3.68
N HIS A 90 -3.75 2.66 -3.82
CA HIS A 90 -3.39 3.98 -3.28
C HIS A 90 -3.41 5.00 -4.41
N THR A 91 -4.59 5.54 -4.72
CA THR A 91 -4.81 6.34 -5.94
C THR A 91 -4.57 7.83 -5.77
N ILE A 92 -4.45 8.31 -4.53
CA ILE A 92 -4.29 9.74 -4.20
C ILE A 92 -3.06 9.90 -3.30
N LEU A 93 -2.22 10.89 -3.60
CA LEU A 93 -1.11 11.25 -2.71
C LEU A 93 -1.65 12.00 -1.50
N LEU A 94 -2.01 11.26 -0.45
CA LEU A 94 -2.49 11.79 0.81
C LEU A 94 -1.32 12.18 1.70
N ASP A 95 -0.69 13.32 1.38
CA ASP A 95 0.20 13.96 2.32
C ASP A 95 -0.57 14.59 3.49
N GLU A 96 0.14 14.92 4.57
CA GLU A 96 -0.49 15.46 5.76
C GLU A 96 -1.16 16.83 5.54
N ASN A 97 -0.71 17.64 4.58
CA ASN A 97 -1.36 18.92 4.30
C ASN A 97 -2.74 18.68 3.66
N VAL A 98 -2.83 17.70 2.76
CA VAL A 98 -4.11 17.30 2.15
C VAL A 98 -5.05 16.75 3.22
N VAL A 99 -4.58 15.86 4.10
CA VAL A 99 -5.41 15.29 5.17
C VAL A 99 -5.87 16.37 6.15
N ASP A 100 -4.97 17.23 6.60
CA ASP A 100 -5.31 18.34 7.51
C ASP A 100 -6.33 19.29 6.86
N TYR A 101 -6.17 19.60 5.56
CA TYR A 101 -7.14 20.39 4.79
C TYR A 101 -8.53 19.75 4.77
N ILE A 102 -8.62 18.45 4.48
CA ILE A 102 -9.91 17.74 4.41
C ILE A 102 -10.56 17.70 5.80
N LEU A 103 -9.79 17.47 6.88
CA LEU A 103 -10.30 17.52 8.25
C LEU A 103 -10.93 18.88 8.58
N GLY A 104 -10.19 19.97 8.36
CA GLY A 104 -10.68 21.32 8.67
C GLY A 104 -11.94 21.71 7.90
N ASN A 105 -12.13 21.17 6.69
CA ASN A 105 -13.31 21.41 5.87
C ASN A 105 -14.50 20.48 6.18
N ASN A 106 -14.30 19.44 7.00
CA ASN A 106 -15.34 18.49 7.40
C ASN A 106 -15.67 18.57 8.90
N ASN A 107 -15.52 19.76 9.50
CA ASN A 107 -15.85 20.05 10.90
C ASN A 107 -15.01 19.22 11.89
N PHE A 108 -13.71 19.11 11.67
CA PHE A 108 -12.79 18.45 12.58
C PHE A 108 -11.67 19.37 13.03
N THR A 109 -11.37 19.31 14.33
CA THR A 109 -10.18 19.89 14.93
C THR A 109 -9.19 18.77 15.28
N ILE A 110 -7.94 18.90 14.82
CA ILE A 110 -6.88 17.94 15.13
C ILE A 110 -6.44 18.13 16.59
N ILE A 111 -6.51 17.07 17.39
CA ILE A 111 -6.11 17.08 18.81
C ILE A 111 -4.68 16.55 18.97
N VAL A 112 -4.36 15.45 18.28
CA VAL A 112 -3.03 14.83 18.33
C VAL A 112 -2.65 14.32 16.95
N LYS A 113 -1.38 14.54 16.58
CA LYS A 113 -0.71 13.86 15.48
C LYS A 113 0.52 13.12 16.03
N LYS A 114 0.68 11.83 15.74
CA LYS A 114 1.82 11.01 16.18
C LYS A 114 2.42 10.24 15.00
N TYR A 115 3.73 10.36 14.84
CA TYR A 115 4.49 9.60 13.85
C TYR A 115 4.86 8.23 14.41
N PHE A 116 4.56 7.17 13.66
CA PHE A 116 5.07 5.83 13.93
C PHE A 116 6.21 5.53 12.96
N LYS A 117 7.43 5.73 13.45
CA LYS A 117 8.65 5.72 12.64
C LYS A 117 8.48 6.68 11.44
N GLU A 118 9.00 6.28 10.29
CA GLU A 118 8.84 6.98 9.02
C GLU A 118 7.69 6.40 8.16
N HIS A 119 6.93 5.43 8.68
CA HIS A 119 5.96 4.66 7.89
C HIS A 119 4.54 5.19 7.97
N SER A 120 4.04 5.55 9.17
CA SER A 120 2.64 5.95 9.36
C SER A 120 2.51 7.21 10.22
N ILE A 121 1.38 7.88 10.04
CA ILE A 121 0.96 9.03 10.85
C ILE A 121 -0.39 8.69 11.47
N PHE A 122 -0.48 8.80 12.79
CA PHE A 122 -1.68 8.59 13.59
C PHE A 122 -2.31 9.93 13.95
N TYR A 123 -3.62 10.01 13.83
CA TYR A 123 -4.44 11.18 14.07
C TYR A 123 -5.49 10.87 15.15
N LEU A 124 -5.65 11.82 16.07
CA LEU A 124 -6.84 11.98 16.88
C LEU A 124 -7.47 13.31 16.49
N ALA A 125 -8.65 13.27 15.90
CA ALA A 125 -9.45 14.43 15.56
C ALA A 125 -10.75 14.43 16.37
N LYS A 126 -11.25 15.62 16.69
CA LYS A 126 -12.53 15.82 17.37
C LYS A 126 -13.48 16.56 16.44
N LYS A 127 -14.74 16.12 16.39
CA LYS A 127 -15.79 16.85 15.69
C LYS A 127 -16.00 18.22 16.34
N ASP A 128 -15.94 19.26 15.53
CA ASP A 128 -16.02 20.67 15.94
C ASP A 128 -16.60 21.50 14.78
N VAL A 129 -17.87 21.88 14.91
CA VAL A 129 -18.56 22.71 13.88
C VAL A 129 -17.98 24.13 13.76
N ARG A 130 -17.11 24.53 14.68
CA ARG A 130 -16.40 25.81 14.66
C ARG A 130 -14.95 25.63 14.21
N SER A 131 -14.58 24.47 13.67
CA SER A 131 -13.23 24.21 13.21
C SER A 131 -12.80 25.27 12.20
N VAL A 132 -11.59 25.79 12.39
CA VAL A 132 -11.01 26.75 11.45
C VAL A 132 -10.73 26.02 10.15
N LYS A 133 -11.21 26.58 9.04
CA LYS A 133 -10.89 26.06 7.71
C LYS A 133 -9.40 26.17 7.47
N ILE A 134 -8.80 25.06 7.05
CA ILE A 134 -7.38 25.00 6.71
C ILE A 134 -7.26 25.33 5.22
N THR A 135 -6.24 26.11 4.86
CA THR A 135 -5.90 26.39 3.46
C THR A 135 -4.96 25.32 2.95
N LEU A 136 -5.26 24.74 1.79
CA LEU A 136 -4.37 23.77 1.15
C LEU A 136 -3.17 24.49 0.53
N GLU A 137 -1.98 24.14 0.99
CA GLU A 137 -0.73 24.58 0.37
C GLU A 137 -0.53 23.87 -0.98
N ASN A 138 -0.14 24.63 -2.00
CA ASN A 138 0.16 24.06 -3.32
C ASN A 138 1.58 23.46 -3.34
N LYS A 139 1.66 22.13 -3.22
CA LYS A 139 2.92 21.35 -3.27
C LYS A 139 3.27 20.81 -4.66
N TYR A 140 2.66 21.31 -5.73
CA TYR A 140 2.85 20.76 -7.09
C TYR A 140 4.33 20.67 -7.50
N LEU A 141 5.10 21.74 -7.30
CA LEU A 141 6.51 21.77 -7.73
C LEU A 141 7.37 20.77 -6.96
N GLU A 142 7.17 20.65 -5.65
CA GLU A 142 7.89 19.70 -4.79
C GLU A 142 7.54 18.25 -5.19
N ASN A 143 6.23 17.95 -5.27
CA ASN A 143 5.75 16.63 -5.64
C ASN A 143 6.25 16.23 -7.03
N LYS A 144 6.26 17.17 -8.00
CA LYS A 144 6.78 16.91 -9.35
C LYS A 144 8.27 16.52 -9.32
N VAL A 145 9.08 17.15 -8.49
CA VAL A 145 10.50 16.80 -8.33
C VAL A 145 10.62 15.40 -7.73
N ASP A 146 9.89 15.10 -6.67
CA ASP A 146 9.96 13.80 -6.00
C ASP A 146 9.45 12.66 -6.90
N PHE A 147 8.37 12.86 -7.65
CA PHE A 147 7.92 11.92 -8.68
C PHE A 147 8.96 11.73 -9.78
N GLY A 148 9.55 12.82 -10.28
CA GLY A 148 10.63 12.74 -11.27
C GLY A 148 11.83 11.93 -10.76
N ASN A 149 12.17 12.09 -9.49
CA ASN A 149 13.24 11.33 -8.82
C ASN A 149 12.89 9.85 -8.65
N MET A 150 11.62 9.52 -8.39
CA MET A 150 11.14 8.13 -8.32
C MET A 150 11.16 7.46 -9.70
N LEU A 151 10.65 8.13 -10.74
CA LEU A 151 10.67 7.62 -12.11
C LEU A 151 12.10 7.35 -12.60
N ARG A 152 13.02 8.30 -12.36
CA ARG A 152 14.44 8.12 -12.71
C ARG A 152 15.07 6.97 -11.94
N PHE A 153 14.75 6.83 -10.65
CA PHE A 153 15.26 5.74 -9.82
C PHE A 153 14.85 4.38 -10.38
N TYR A 154 13.58 4.17 -10.69
CA TYR A 154 13.10 2.90 -11.23
C TYR A 154 13.59 2.64 -12.65
N LYS A 155 13.71 3.68 -13.49
CA LYS A 155 14.34 3.55 -14.81
C LYS A 155 15.78 3.04 -14.70
N ASN A 156 16.60 3.69 -13.86
CA ASN A 156 18.00 3.28 -13.66
C ASN A 156 18.10 1.86 -13.06
N LYS A 157 17.21 1.53 -12.11
CA LYS A 157 17.13 0.19 -11.51
C LYS A 157 16.82 -0.88 -12.57
N VAL A 158 15.83 -0.62 -13.44
CA VAL A 158 15.47 -1.51 -14.54
C VAL A 158 16.60 -1.64 -15.57
N GLU A 159 17.27 -0.55 -15.93
CA GLU A 159 18.43 -0.59 -16.84
C GLU A 159 19.55 -1.46 -16.29
N TYR A 160 19.84 -1.34 -14.99
CA TYR A 160 20.77 -2.20 -14.28
C TYR A 160 20.35 -3.68 -14.38
N ILE A 161 19.11 -4.02 -14.02
CA ILE A 161 18.62 -5.41 -14.07
C ILE A 161 18.66 -5.96 -15.50
N ASN A 162 18.22 -5.19 -16.49
CA ASN A 162 18.22 -5.58 -17.90
C ASN A 162 19.63 -5.91 -18.40
N SER A 163 20.66 -5.21 -17.91
CA SER A 163 22.05 -5.51 -18.25
C SER A 163 22.48 -6.90 -17.79
N TYR A 164 22.01 -7.38 -16.62
CA TYR A 164 22.25 -8.73 -16.13
C TYR A 164 21.45 -9.77 -16.90
N ILE A 165 20.15 -9.50 -17.14
CA ILE A 165 19.28 -10.38 -17.94
C ILE A 165 19.89 -10.64 -19.31
N LYS A 166 20.45 -9.61 -19.96
CA LYS A 166 21.05 -9.74 -21.30
C LYS A 166 22.25 -10.69 -21.31
N GLN A 167 23.13 -10.57 -20.31
CA GLN A 167 24.40 -11.30 -20.24
C GLN A 167 24.24 -12.74 -19.73
N THR A 168 23.21 -13.02 -18.93
CA THR A 168 23.08 -14.33 -18.32
C THR A 168 22.56 -15.40 -19.31
N PRO A 169 23.15 -16.60 -19.31
CA PRO A 169 22.59 -17.79 -19.95
C PRO A 169 21.56 -18.50 -19.05
N LYS A 170 21.39 -18.05 -17.80
CA LYS A 170 20.49 -18.66 -16.81
C LYS A 170 19.03 -18.38 -17.15
N LYS A 171 18.14 -19.22 -16.64
CA LYS A 171 16.71 -18.92 -16.62
C LYS A 171 16.45 -17.81 -15.61
N VAL A 172 15.64 -16.83 -15.99
CA VAL A 172 15.36 -15.66 -15.15
C VAL A 172 13.99 -15.80 -14.52
N TYR A 173 13.91 -15.53 -13.22
CA TYR A 173 12.69 -15.53 -12.44
C TYR A 173 12.56 -14.19 -11.71
N LEU A 174 11.34 -13.70 -11.58
CA LEU A 174 11.05 -12.46 -10.86
C LEU A 174 10.21 -12.76 -9.63
N PHE A 175 10.62 -12.28 -8.45
CA PHE A 175 9.94 -12.59 -7.20
C PHE A 175 8.95 -11.51 -6.77
N GLY A 176 7.80 -11.95 -6.24
CA GLY A 176 6.73 -11.14 -5.67
C GLY A 176 5.60 -10.91 -6.68
N ALA A 177 4.51 -11.66 -6.55
CA ALA A 177 3.30 -11.52 -7.35
C ALA A 177 2.41 -10.38 -6.83
N HIS A 178 2.96 -9.17 -6.87
CA HIS A 178 2.27 -7.94 -6.51
C HIS A 178 2.93 -6.74 -7.21
N LEU A 179 2.61 -5.54 -6.71
CA LEU A 179 3.10 -4.24 -7.11
C LEU A 179 4.61 -4.18 -7.39
N PHE A 180 5.45 -4.87 -6.61
CA PHE A 180 6.91 -4.83 -6.80
C PHE A 180 7.35 -5.30 -8.19
N SER A 181 6.81 -6.44 -8.63
CA SER A 181 7.08 -6.98 -9.98
C SER A 181 6.40 -6.17 -11.06
N GLN A 182 5.14 -5.76 -10.83
CA GLN A 182 4.41 -4.91 -11.77
C GLN A 182 5.15 -3.60 -12.01
N ASN A 183 5.65 -2.94 -10.96
CA ASN A 183 6.37 -1.68 -11.06
C ASN A 183 7.65 -1.81 -11.91
N LEU A 184 8.44 -2.87 -11.73
CA LEU A 184 9.61 -3.12 -12.57
C LEU A 184 9.21 -3.36 -14.04
N ILE A 185 8.21 -4.21 -14.27
CA ILE A 185 7.71 -4.52 -15.63
C ILE A 185 7.24 -3.25 -16.34
N TYR A 186 6.41 -2.44 -15.69
CA TYR A 186 5.91 -1.19 -16.27
C TYR A 186 6.98 -0.10 -16.38
N SER A 187 8.06 -0.19 -15.60
CA SER A 187 9.23 0.68 -15.71
C SER A 187 10.22 0.26 -16.82
N GLY A 188 9.92 -0.82 -17.58
CA GLY A 188 10.67 -1.24 -18.75
C GLY A 188 11.56 -2.48 -18.57
N LEU A 189 11.30 -3.31 -17.55
CA LEU A 189 12.03 -4.57 -17.36
C LEU A 189 11.88 -5.46 -18.61
N ASP A 190 12.99 -5.99 -19.13
CA ASP A 190 12.98 -6.94 -20.23
C ASP A 190 12.39 -8.27 -19.74
N THR A 191 11.22 -8.58 -20.28
CA THR A 191 10.40 -9.71 -19.89
C THR A 191 10.63 -10.95 -20.75
N LEU A 192 11.45 -10.88 -21.81
CA LEU A 192 11.59 -11.96 -22.78
C LEU A 192 12.18 -13.24 -22.18
N LYS A 193 13.17 -13.10 -21.28
CA LYS A 193 13.83 -14.23 -20.62
C LYS A 193 13.18 -14.65 -19.29
N ILE A 194 12.17 -13.91 -18.82
CA ILE A 194 11.50 -14.21 -17.55
C ILE A 194 10.59 -15.43 -17.75
N VAL A 195 10.84 -16.48 -16.98
CA VAL A 195 10.09 -17.74 -17.05
C VAL A 195 8.72 -17.60 -16.38
N CYS A 196 8.71 -17.12 -15.14
CA CYS A 196 7.49 -16.94 -14.36
C CYS A 196 7.72 -15.99 -13.17
N ILE A 197 6.64 -15.67 -12.45
CA ILE A 197 6.71 -14.94 -11.18
C ILE A 197 6.76 -15.95 -10.04
N LEU A 198 7.62 -15.73 -9.05
CA LEU A 198 7.69 -16.52 -7.84
C LEU A 198 6.96 -15.82 -6.70
N ASP A 199 6.14 -16.54 -5.94
CA ASP A 199 5.49 -16.00 -4.72
C ASP A 199 5.17 -17.13 -3.73
N ASN A 200 5.33 -16.83 -2.44
CA ASN A 200 5.07 -17.77 -1.35
C ASN A 200 3.57 -18.01 -1.14
N ASP A 201 2.72 -17.04 -1.48
CA ASP A 201 1.27 -17.12 -1.27
C ASP A 201 0.61 -18.18 -2.17
N LEU A 202 0.10 -19.25 -1.54
CA LEU A 202 -0.60 -20.34 -2.21
C LEU A 202 -1.84 -19.86 -2.98
N ASN A 203 -2.50 -18.80 -2.52
CA ASN A 203 -3.68 -18.25 -3.17
C ASN A 203 -3.35 -17.53 -4.49
N LYS A 204 -2.10 -17.11 -4.68
CA LYS A 204 -1.63 -16.47 -5.92
C LYS A 204 -1.07 -17.50 -6.91
N GLN A 205 -0.51 -18.60 -6.42
CA GLN A 205 0.10 -19.63 -7.26
C GLN A 205 -0.89 -20.22 -8.27
N LYS A 206 -0.36 -20.59 -9.45
CA LYS A 206 -1.11 -21.06 -10.63
C LYS A 206 -2.07 -20.02 -11.23
N LYS A 207 -2.20 -18.82 -10.64
CA LYS A 207 -2.91 -17.68 -11.25
C LYS A 207 -1.93 -16.79 -12.01
N ARG A 208 -2.48 -15.85 -12.76
CA ARG A 208 -1.72 -14.87 -13.55
C ARG A 208 -1.43 -13.64 -12.68
N LEU A 209 -0.21 -13.10 -12.76
CA LEU A 209 0.06 -11.76 -12.22
C LEU A 209 -0.75 -10.74 -13.02
N TYR A 210 -1.65 -10.01 -12.35
CA TYR A 210 -2.55 -9.05 -12.96
C TYR A 210 -1.80 -8.06 -13.86
N GLY A 211 -2.37 -7.76 -15.03
CA GLY A 211 -1.75 -6.88 -16.03
C GLY A 211 -0.63 -7.51 -16.87
N THR A 212 -0.29 -8.80 -16.67
CA THR A 212 0.81 -9.47 -17.39
C THR A 212 0.39 -10.85 -17.93
N LYS A 213 1.24 -11.51 -18.72
CA LYS A 213 1.03 -12.91 -19.16
C LYS A 213 1.59 -13.96 -18.17
N PHE A 214 2.30 -13.53 -17.13
CA PHE A 214 3.07 -14.44 -16.31
C PHE A 214 2.22 -15.19 -15.31
N ILE A 215 2.48 -16.48 -15.18
CA ILE A 215 1.89 -17.34 -14.15
C ILE A 215 2.75 -17.28 -12.89
N VAL A 216 2.09 -17.24 -11.74
CA VAL A 216 2.74 -17.28 -10.43
C VAL A 216 3.01 -18.74 -10.04
N ARG A 217 4.22 -19.02 -9.54
CA ARG A 217 4.68 -20.32 -9.08
C ARG A 217 5.28 -20.21 -7.68
N SER A 218 5.31 -21.34 -6.97
CA SER A 218 6.05 -21.43 -5.71
C SER A 218 7.55 -21.32 -5.98
N PRO A 219 8.34 -20.65 -5.12
CA PRO A 219 9.81 -20.67 -5.20
C PRO A 219 10.41 -22.08 -5.15
N LYS A 220 9.68 -23.07 -4.60
CA LYS A 220 10.09 -24.48 -4.53
C LYS A 220 10.36 -25.12 -5.91
N ILE A 221 9.91 -24.52 -7.01
CA ILE A 221 10.30 -25.01 -8.35
C ILE A 221 11.81 -24.91 -8.60
N LEU A 222 12.53 -24.09 -7.82
CA LEU A 222 13.96 -23.88 -7.93
C LEU A 222 14.81 -25.02 -7.33
N ILE A 223 14.22 -25.94 -6.55
CA ILE A 223 14.95 -27.04 -5.88
C ILE A 223 15.84 -27.81 -6.85
N ASN A 224 15.34 -28.08 -8.06
CA ASN A 224 16.04 -28.86 -9.08
C ASN A 224 16.62 -28.00 -10.22
N ASP A 225 16.57 -26.67 -10.11
CA ASP A 225 17.05 -25.75 -11.16
C ASP A 225 18.24 -24.93 -10.66
N SER A 226 19.43 -25.53 -10.70
CA SER A 226 20.68 -24.86 -10.30
C SER A 226 21.20 -23.85 -11.31
N ASN A 227 20.52 -23.63 -12.45
CA ASN A 227 20.93 -22.69 -13.49
C ASN A 227 19.91 -21.54 -13.63
N ALA A 228 19.57 -20.95 -12.48
CA ALA A 228 18.55 -19.93 -12.36
C ALA A 228 19.12 -18.63 -11.73
N LEU A 229 18.56 -17.52 -12.19
CA LEU A 229 18.74 -16.18 -11.64
C LEU A 229 17.38 -15.70 -11.12
N VAL A 230 17.34 -15.23 -9.87
CA VAL A 230 16.15 -14.63 -9.25
C VAL A 230 16.36 -13.15 -9.03
N ILE A 231 15.43 -12.33 -9.53
CA ILE A 231 15.38 -10.88 -9.29
C ILE A 231 14.47 -10.63 -8.07
N LEU A 232 15.01 -9.99 -7.04
CA LEU A 232 14.32 -9.65 -5.77
C LEU A 232 14.18 -8.13 -5.63
N ASN A 233 12.94 -7.63 -5.58
CA ASN A 233 12.61 -6.20 -5.33
C ASN A 233 11.47 -6.06 -4.31
N ALA A 234 11.47 -6.90 -3.27
CA ALA A 234 10.45 -6.97 -2.23
C ALA A 234 10.70 -5.99 -1.05
N GLY A 235 11.56 -4.97 -1.24
CA GLY A 235 11.84 -3.96 -0.23
C GLY A 235 12.43 -4.55 1.05
N ILE A 236 11.77 -4.32 2.19
CA ILE A 236 12.23 -4.78 3.51
C ILE A 236 12.34 -6.31 3.64
N TYR A 237 11.65 -7.06 2.76
CA TYR A 237 11.64 -8.52 2.80
C TYR A 237 12.75 -9.16 1.96
N ASN A 238 13.56 -8.37 1.24
CA ASN A 238 14.59 -8.89 0.35
C ASN A 238 15.55 -9.86 1.07
N ASP A 239 16.02 -9.51 2.26
CA ASP A 239 17.01 -10.32 2.99
C ASP A 239 16.38 -11.62 3.55
N GLU A 240 15.14 -11.56 4.02
CA GLU A 240 14.41 -12.74 4.48
C GLU A 240 14.15 -13.73 3.33
N ILE A 241 13.70 -13.21 2.18
CA ILE A 241 13.40 -14.03 1.00
C ILE A 241 14.68 -14.62 0.41
N GLU A 242 15.76 -13.85 0.33
CA GLU A 242 17.07 -14.37 -0.11
C GLU A 242 17.52 -15.52 0.78
N LYS A 243 17.47 -15.31 2.11
CA LYS A 243 17.86 -16.32 3.08
C LYS A 243 17.07 -17.61 2.90
N ASP A 244 15.74 -17.52 2.77
CA ASP A 244 14.89 -18.70 2.58
C ASP A 244 15.22 -19.43 1.27
N ILE A 245 15.43 -18.70 0.16
CA ILE A 245 15.82 -19.31 -1.11
C ILE A 245 17.15 -20.05 -1.00
N ILE A 246 18.16 -19.43 -0.38
CA ILE A 246 19.51 -20.00 -0.32
C ILE A 246 19.61 -21.15 0.70
N GLU A 247 19.03 -20.99 1.89
CA GLU A 247 19.16 -21.96 2.98
C GLU A 247 18.15 -23.12 2.87
N ASN A 248 16.92 -22.85 2.45
CA ASN A 248 15.82 -23.83 2.51
C ASN A 248 15.40 -24.39 1.14
N ILE A 249 15.78 -23.74 0.03
CA ILE A 249 15.35 -24.15 -1.32
C ILE A 249 16.51 -24.66 -2.16
N ASN A 250 17.47 -23.79 -2.49
CA ASN A 250 18.62 -24.14 -3.33
C ASN A 250 19.74 -23.09 -3.20
N ASN A 251 20.85 -23.49 -2.59
CA ASN A 251 22.01 -22.63 -2.35
C ASN A 251 22.84 -22.26 -3.60
N LYS A 252 22.49 -22.79 -4.77
CA LYS A 252 23.18 -22.48 -6.05
C LYS A 252 22.48 -21.38 -6.85
N ILE A 253 21.34 -20.88 -6.38
CA ILE A 253 20.57 -19.84 -7.06
C ILE A 253 21.35 -18.53 -7.02
N GLU A 254 21.48 -17.89 -8.17
CA GLU A 254 22.00 -16.53 -8.23
C GLU A 254 20.87 -15.55 -7.97
N ILE A 255 21.15 -14.53 -7.16
CA ILE A 255 20.16 -13.55 -6.74
C ILE A 255 20.67 -12.15 -7.07
N ILE A 256 19.82 -11.35 -7.70
CA ILE A 256 20.02 -9.90 -7.83
C ILE A 256 18.99 -9.24 -6.92
N LYS A 257 19.48 -8.59 -5.87
CA LYS A 257 18.66 -7.71 -5.00
C LYS A 257 18.60 -6.31 -5.60
N CYS A 258 17.41 -5.75 -5.63
CA CYS A 258 17.14 -4.43 -6.19
C CYS A 258 16.34 -3.58 -5.22
#